data_AF-A0AAJ0AM81-F1
#
_entry.id   AF-A0AAJ0AM81-F1
#
_cell.length_a   1.000
_cell.length_b   1.000
_cell.length_c   1.000
_cell.angle_alpha   90.00
_cell.angle_beta   90.00
_cell.angle_gamma   90.00
#
_symmetry.space_group_name_H-M   'P 1'
#
loop_
_entity.id
_entity.type
_entity.pdbx_description
1 polymer ?
#
loop_
_entity_poly.entity_id
_entity_poly.type
_entity_poly.pdbx_seq_one_letter_code
_entity_poly.pdbx_strand_id
1 'polypeptide(L)'
;MLPFLRNIRRIQIGFFDDDGKEASSVTYDLTQLEPSHVLLKKIKTEKAASEEFVQHFTIISHTAEGLAKNENRTYTKSEGASQAYSKSEVILAFPISEKPVPIIEPQQVYAFLPVRPVGFNFLIQADFVTEASRQDIVKDSLCNLGLLKAIAEAFASAATELSEHEALRYTWPAYLPNTTGSWEMFWLSLVDEIRTSLQKAPAFYDYKGYGWRLLRDLLHATSDMFDENQKLLLEDGDPAEVISRQYGSTDLKILKSYGLCDVTPARFIRWLGADLANGITSRMQSQGTTDLWHEQTAAISNFALNHRTVRGFHGPKIKDMDLVPLEGGSWTSASLGPIYLPTVKGLDIPVDLGMRILSRRVEGEKRSLLVNSLGVKPFLNAPGIIGSIWPSLFQDTVGIGDCTSEILVDELKQLKASECCDIERIGNIYHALHKLLQSNTGSEQSNLKAIFENEALIYVPSDDASSWYKVSQCVWSSAAKLRGRVSLTDDYKDLEEFFVGHLGVRPVDLAMAIDELRQVAVRDSTTVNEIKDFIWIINSLLPSGNTSPVPQDILRARIFPVRYPNGRVQVRAYDTAFFIIDRESLGSSFESKVKLFDFKLEQVARLRPYIEWLNIQGL
;
A
#
# COMPACT_ATOMS: atom_id res chain seq x y z
N MET A 1 34.04 54.31 -19.25
CA MET A 1 34.26 54.97 -20.57
C MET A 1 35.38 54.30 -21.34
N LEU A 2 36.63 54.22 -20.83
CA LEU A 2 37.75 53.60 -21.56
C LEU A 2 37.49 52.19 -22.13
N PRO A 3 36.83 51.26 -21.41
CA PRO A 3 36.58 49.91 -21.92
C PRO A 3 35.88 49.88 -23.30
N PHE A 4 35.18 50.95 -23.66
CA PHE A 4 34.37 51.03 -24.88
C PHE A 4 35.02 51.85 -26.00
N LEU A 5 36.24 52.36 -25.80
CA LEU A 5 36.94 53.16 -26.81
C LEU A 5 37.79 52.24 -27.69
N ARG A 6 37.46 52.17 -28.99
CA ARG A 6 38.13 51.26 -29.94
C ARG A 6 39.64 51.45 -30.02
N ASN A 7 40.09 52.70 -30.16
CA ASN A 7 41.50 53.02 -30.45
C ASN A 7 42.24 53.71 -29.30
N ILE A 8 41.52 54.19 -28.27
CA ILE A 8 42.14 54.92 -27.17
C ILE A 8 42.47 53.93 -26.06
N ARG A 9 43.77 53.79 -25.78
CA ARG A 9 44.28 52.88 -24.74
C ARG A 9 44.73 53.59 -23.47
N ARG A 10 45.05 54.89 -23.55
CA ARG A 10 45.46 55.72 -22.42
C ARG A 10 44.76 57.07 -22.49
N ILE A 11 44.20 57.53 -21.37
CA ILE A 11 43.73 58.92 -21.19
C ILE A 11 44.33 59.44 -19.90
N GLN A 12 45.03 60.58 -19.97
CA GLN A 12 45.52 61.30 -18.80
C GLN A 12 44.79 62.64 -18.70
N ILE A 13 44.25 62.92 -17.52
CA ILE A 13 43.56 64.17 -17.20
C ILE A 13 44.39 64.86 -16.12
N GLY A 14 45.00 65.98 -16.44
CA GLY A 14 45.74 66.81 -15.49
C GLY A 14 44.92 67.99 -15.01
N PHE A 15 45.00 68.29 -13.71
CA PHE A 15 44.42 69.46 -13.06
C PHE A 15 45.56 70.39 -12.64
N PHE A 16 45.52 71.62 -13.10
CA PHE A 16 46.55 72.63 -12.87
C PHE A 16 46.04 73.69 -11.91
N ASP A 17 46.93 74.18 -11.03
CA ASP A 17 46.65 75.33 -10.18
C ASP A 17 46.77 76.66 -10.95
N ASP A 18 46.48 77.77 -10.27
CA ASP A 18 46.52 79.11 -10.86
C ASP A 18 47.93 79.52 -11.32
N ASP A 19 48.97 78.86 -10.79
CA ASP A 19 50.38 79.05 -11.17
C ASP A 19 50.79 78.18 -12.38
N GLY A 20 49.84 77.41 -12.95
CA GLY A 20 50.08 76.52 -14.09
C GLY A 20 50.85 75.25 -13.73
N LYS A 21 50.96 74.91 -12.45
CA LYS A 21 51.61 73.69 -11.96
C LYS A 21 50.57 72.60 -11.78
N GLU A 22 50.92 71.37 -12.17
CA GLU A 22 50.02 70.22 -12.04
C GLU A 22 49.78 69.92 -10.55
N ALA A 23 48.55 70.15 -10.09
CA ALA A 23 48.12 69.91 -8.72
C ALA A 23 47.75 68.42 -8.52
N SER A 24 47.11 67.82 -9.52
CA SER A 24 46.76 66.40 -9.54
C SER A 24 46.56 65.88 -10.96
N SER A 25 46.62 64.56 -11.13
CA SER A 25 46.20 63.91 -12.37
C SER A 25 45.48 62.60 -12.14
N VAL A 26 44.69 62.22 -13.14
CA VAL A 26 44.06 60.91 -13.23
C VAL A 26 44.41 60.30 -14.59
N THR A 27 45.10 59.16 -14.56
CA THR A 27 45.43 58.38 -15.75
C THR A 27 44.58 57.12 -15.77
N TYR A 28 44.01 56.83 -16.93
CA TYR A 28 43.32 55.58 -17.23
C TYR A 28 44.11 54.83 -18.30
N ASP A 29 44.48 53.60 -18.01
CA ASP A 29 45.21 52.69 -18.87
C ASP A 29 44.39 51.43 -19.13
N LEU A 30 44.11 51.14 -20.40
CA LEU A 30 43.42 49.94 -20.84
C LEU A 30 44.43 49.00 -21.50
N THR A 31 44.67 47.88 -20.85
CA THR A 31 45.54 46.80 -21.35
C THR A 31 44.68 45.64 -21.81
N GLN A 32 44.82 45.23 -23.08
CA GLN A 32 44.18 44.03 -23.59
C GLN A 32 45.03 42.82 -23.23
N LEU A 33 44.47 41.88 -22.47
CA LEU A 33 45.17 40.68 -22.00
C LEU A 33 44.86 39.50 -22.93
N GLU A 34 43.59 39.33 -23.28
CA GLU A 34 43.08 38.35 -24.24
C GLU A 34 42.06 39.03 -25.17
N PRO A 35 41.55 38.38 -26.25
CA PRO A 35 40.63 39.02 -27.19
C PRO A 35 39.44 39.73 -26.53
N SER A 36 38.84 39.11 -25.51
CA SER A 36 37.72 39.66 -24.75
C SER A 36 38.08 40.10 -23.33
N HIS A 37 39.26 39.75 -22.80
CA HIS A 37 39.67 40.14 -21.45
C HIS A 37 40.53 41.41 -21.46
N VAL A 38 40.07 42.44 -20.75
CA VAL A 38 40.80 43.70 -20.61
C VAL A 38 41.01 44.06 -19.14
N LEU A 39 42.11 44.75 -18.88
CA LEU A 39 42.45 45.32 -17.60
C LEU A 39 42.38 46.84 -17.72
N LEU A 40 41.55 47.47 -16.89
CA LEU A 40 41.51 48.92 -16.73
C LEU A 40 42.23 49.31 -15.44
N LYS A 41 43.33 50.05 -15.58
CA LYS A 41 44.11 50.62 -14.49
C LYS A 41 43.83 52.11 -14.40
N LYS A 42 43.36 52.57 -13.24
CA LYS A 42 43.16 53.97 -12.90
C LYS A 42 44.20 54.40 -11.88
N ILE A 43 44.99 55.39 -12.22
CA ILE A 43 46.03 55.96 -11.37
C ILE A 43 45.60 57.37 -11.01
N LYS A 44 45.41 57.66 -9.73
CA LYS A 44 45.22 59.01 -9.22
C LYS A 44 46.52 59.49 -8.60
N THR A 45 46.99 60.67 -8.99
CA THR A 45 48.20 61.28 -8.45
C THR A 45 47.84 62.61 -7.81
N GLU A 46 48.14 62.79 -6.52
CA GLU A 46 47.98 64.04 -5.79
C GLU A 46 49.25 64.36 -5.01
N LYS A 47 49.83 65.56 -5.21
CA LYS A 47 50.99 66.05 -4.43
C LYS A 47 52.11 65.01 -4.23
N ALA A 48 52.45 64.28 -5.30
CA ALA A 48 53.44 63.19 -5.38
C ALA A 48 53.09 61.83 -4.74
N ALA A 49 51.89 61.67 -4.15
CA ALA A 49 51.34 60.36 -3.80
C ALA A 49 50.50 59.82 -4.97
N SER A 50 50.60 58.53 -5.25
CA SER A 50 49.80 57.86 -6.28
C SER A 50 48.98 56.71 -5.69
N GLU A 51 47.67 56.73 -5.95
CA GLU A 51 46.77 55.61 -5.67
C GLU A 51 46.42 54.89 -6.97
N GLU A 52 46.46 53.56 -6.94
CA GLU A 52 46.16 52.71 -8.09
C GLU A 52 44.92 51.86 -7.84
N PHE A 53 44.04 51.81 -8.83
CA PHE A 53 42.85 50.96 -8.85
C PHE A 53 42.87 50.14 -10.13
N VAL A 54 42.75 48.81 -10.00
CA VAL A 54 42.74 47.88 -11.13
C VAL A 54 41.39 47.17 -11.17
N GLN A 55 40.81 47.08 -12.36
CA GLN A 55 39.57 46.35 -12.59
C GLN A 55 39.65 45.55 -13.89
N HIS A 56 39.25 44.29 -13.83
CA HIS A 56 39.21 43.41 -15.00
C HIS A 56 37.80 43.38 -15.59
N PHE A 57 37.73 43.24 -16.91
CA PHE A 57 36.47 43.08 -17.62
C PHE A 57 36.58 42.03 -18.71
N THR A 58 35.55 41.21 -18.86
CA THR A 58 35.27 40.53 -20.12
C THR A 58 34.38 41.45 -20.96
N ILE A 59 34.77 41.72 -22.20
CA ILE A 59 34.09 42.64 -23.12
C ILE A 59 33.56 41.85 -24.30
N ILE A 60 32.30 42.11 -24.62
CA ILE A 60 31.60 41.53 -25.77
C ILE A 60 31.03 42.65 -26.61
N SER A 61 31.30 42.61 -27.91
CA SER A 61 30.72 43.53 -28.89
C SER A 61 29.74 42.80 -29.79
N HIS A 62 28.59 43.41 -30.02
CA HIS A 62 27.55 42.93 -30.92
C HIS A 62 27.11 44.06 -31.83
N THR A 63 26.87 43.77 -33.10
CA THR A 63 26.32 44.75 -34.03
C THR A 63 24.80 44.63 -34.04
N ALA A 64 24.12 45.63 -33.47
CA ALA A 64 22.70 45.82 -33.62
C ALA A 64 22.35 46.11 -35.09
N GLU A 65 21.27 45.52 -35.60
CA GLU A 65 20.77 45.72 -36.95
C GLU A 65 19.27 46.06 -36.96
N GLY A 66 18.79 46.71 -38.02
CA GLY A 66 17.38 47.07 -38.16
C GLY A 66 16.90 48.19 -37.24
N LEU A 67 17.81 49.02 -36.72
CA LEU A 67 17.47 50.11 -35.80
C LEU A 67 16.71 51.27 -36.48
N ALA A 68 15.82 51.90 -35.72
CA ALA A 68 15.26 53.20 -36.08
C ALA A 68 16.31 54.31 -35.97
N LYS A 69 16.04 55.46 -36.60
CA LYS A 69 16.93 56.63 -36.53
C LYS A 69 17.05 57.12 -35.08
N ASN A 70 18.26 57.39 -34.64
CA ASN A 70 18.54 58.03 -33.35
C ASN A 70 18.19 59.53 -33.46
N GLU A 71 17.27 60.00 -32.61
CA GLU A 71 16.75 61.37 -32.66
C GLU A 71 17.77 62.43 -32.21
N ASN A 72 18.82 62.06 -31.47
CA ASN A 72 19.90 62.99 -31.11
C ASN A 72 20.93 63.17 -32.23
N ARG A 73 20.90 62.38 -33.31
CA ARG A 73 21.87 62.43 -34.40
C ARG A 73 21.29 63.09 -35.65
N THR A 74 22.08 63.97 -36.27
CA THR A 74 21.82 64.45 -37.63
C THR A 74 22.51 63.53 -38.63
N TYR A 75 21.76 63.05 -39.62
CA TYR A 75 22.25 62.16 -40.66
C TYR A 75 22.46 62.90 -41.97
N THR A 76 23.58 62.63 -42.63
CA THR A 76 23.84 63.11 -43.99
C THR A 76 22.93 62.41 -45.01
N LYS A 77 22.76 63.00 -46.20
CA LYS A 77 21.94 62.40 -47.27
C LYS A 77 22.46 61.02 -47.69
N SER A 78 23.77 60.83 -47.74
CA SER A 78 24.39 59.55 -48.06
C SER A 78 24.13 58.50 -46.98
N GLU A 79 24.26 58.85 -45.69
CA GLU A 79 23.92 57.95 -44.57
C GLU A 79 22.44 57.58 -44.53
N GLY A 80 21.57 58.52 -44.89
CA GLY A 80 20.14 58.27 -45.04
C GLY A 80 19.83 57.28 -46.16
N ALA A 81 20.49 57.44 -47.32
CA ALA A 81 20.32 56.58 -48.48
C ALA A 81 20.88 55.16 -48.25
N SER A 82 22.00 55.03 -47.54
CA SER A 82 22.59 53.73 -47.18
C SER A 82 21.97 53.10 -45.92
N GLN A 83 21.01 53.78 -45.29
CA GLN A 83 20.42 53.38 -44.01
C GLN A 83 21.49 53.09 -42.93
N ALA A 84 22.57 53.88 -42.89
CA ALA A 84 23.67 53.69 -41.94
C ALA A 84 23.21 53.71 -40.47
N TYR A 85 22.10 54.41 -40.19
CA TYR A 85 21.47 54.46 -38.87
C TYR A 85 20.90 53.11 -38.39
N SER A 86 20.64 52.18 -39.31
CA SER A 86 20.05 50.88 -38.99
C SER A 86 21.03 49.94 -38.29
N LYS A 87 22.31 50.30 -38.22
CA LYS A 87 23.34 49.51 -37.54
C LYS A 87 24.02 50.32 -36.45
N SER A 88 24.24 49.70 -35.29
CA SER A 88 24.97 50.31 -34.19
C SER A 88 25.74 49.25 -33.40
N GLU A 89 26.84 49.65 -32.75
CA GLU A 89 27.62 48.75 -31.91
C GLU A 89 27.07 48.78 -30.47
N VAL A 90 26.79 47.60 -29.93
CA VAL A 90 26.46 47.38 -28.52
C VAL A 90 27.65 46.69 -27.88
N ILE A 91 28.17 47.26 -26.79
CA ILE A 91 29.29 46.69 -26.05
C ILE A 91 28.86 46.43 -24.61
N LEU A 92 29.02 45.19 -24.17
CA LEU A 92 28.83 44.78 -22.78
C LEU A 92 30.18 44.55 -22.12
N ALA A 93 30.32 44.98 -20.87
CA ALA A 93 31.51 44.68 -20.07
C ALA A 93 31.11 44.07 -18.72
N PHE A 94 31.69 42.91 -18.42
CA PHE A 94 31.40 42.10 -17.23
C PHE A 94 32.57 42.23 -16.23
N PRO A 95 32.38 42.92 -15.10
CA PRO A 95 33.46 43.20 -14.15
C PRO A 95 33.86 41.94 -13.36
N ILE A 96 35.16 41.63 -13.36
CA ILE A 96 35.71 40.43 -12.74
C ILE A 96 36.81 40.83 -11.75
N SER A 97 36.94 40.12 -10.62
CA SER A 97 38.05 40.35 -9.68
C SER A 97 39.37 39.74 -10.17
N GLU A 98 40.49 40.05 -9.50
CA GLU A 98 41.81 39.50 -9.82
C GLU A 98 41.83 37.96 -9.81
N LYS A 99 41.13 37.36 -8.85
CA LYS A 99 40.74 35.94 -8.92
C LYS A 99 39.46 35.92 -9.75
N PRO A 100 39.40 35.25 -10.91
CA PRO A 100 38.34 35.42 -11.92
C PRO A 100 36.94 35.01 -11.42
N VAL A 101 36.34 35.87 -10.60
CA VAL A 101 35.05 35.75 -9.93
C VAL A 101 34.21 36.97 -10.33
N PRO A 102 32.93 36.79 -10.67
CA PRO A 102 32.04 37.90 -10.99
C PRO A 102 31.95 38.96 -9.88
N ILE A 103 32.07 40.23 -10.23
CA ILE A 103 31.79 41.36 -9.34
C ILE A 103 30.33 41.75 -9.53
N ILE A 104 29.52 41.56 -8.49
CA ILE A 104 28.07 41.76 -8.54
C ILE A 104 27.68 43.03 -7.80
N GLU A 105 27.61 44.14 -8.55
CA GLU A 105 27.16 45.44 -8.06
C GLU A 105 26.55 46.26 -9.22
N PRO A 106 25.65 47.22 -8.96
CA PRO A 106 25.05 48.04 -10.01
C PRO A 106 26.10 48.80 -10.84
N GLN A 107 26.09 48.55 -12.14
CA GLN A 107 26.99 49.12 -13.13
C GLN A 107 26.34 50.24 -13.96
N GLN A 108 27.21 51.02 -14.57
CA GLN A 108 26.88 52.23 -15.32
C GLN A 108 26.40 51.90 -16.75
N VAL A 109 25.34 52.57 -17.20
CA VAL A 109 24.94 52.63 -18.62
C VAL A 109 25.64 53.80 -19.29
N TYR A 110 26.03 53.60 -20.56
CA TYR A 110 26.76 54.57 -21.36
C TYR A 110 26.10 54.79 -22.73
N ALA A 111 26.13 56.05 -23.14
CA ALA A 111 25.85 56.52 -24.50
C ALA A 111 27.03 57.38 -24.94
N PHE A 112 28.18 56.72 -25.18
CA PHE A 112 29.52 57.30 -25.24
C PHE A 112 30.02 57.85 -23.89
N LEU A 113 29.23 58.72 -23.24
CA LEU A 113 29.44 59.21 -21.87
C LEU A 113 28.60 58.40 -20.86
N PRO A 114 29.00 58.34 -19.58
CA PRO A 114 28.16 57.77 -18.52
C PRO A 114 26.81 58.48 -18.44
N VAL A 115 25.72 57.70 -18.42
CA VAL A 115 24.35 58.17 -18.19
C VAL A 115 24.02 58.06 -16.69
N ARG A 116 23.55 56.90 -16.22
CA ARG A 116 23.40 56.54 -14.79
C ARG A 116 23.49 55.01 -14.58
N PRO A 117 23.71 54.51 -13.35
CA PRO A 117 23.44 53.11 -13.03
C PRO A 117 21.92 52.86 -12.99
N VAL A 118 21.50 51.71 -13.51
CA VAL A 118 20.07 51.33 -13.60
C VAL A 118 19.76 49.97 -12.97
N GLY A 119 20.75 49.33 -12.33
CA GLY A 119 20.60 48.08 -11.58
C GLY A 119 21.18 46.82 -12.23
N PHE A 120 21.70 46.91 -13.47
CA PHE A 120 22.42 45.79 -14.09
C PHE A 120 23.79 45.60 -13.46
N ASN A 121 24.24 44.34 -13.30
CA ASN A 121 25.55 44.01 -12.74
C ASN A 121 26.68 43.98 -13.79
N PHE A 122 26.41 44.51 -14.98
CA PHE A 122 27.33 44.61 -16.10
C PHE A 122 27.11 45.95 -16.80
N LEU A 123 28.17 46.47 -17.43
CA LEU A 123 28.11 47.76 -18.10
C LEU A 123 27.48 47.59 -19.48
N ILE A 124 26.69 48.58 -19.89
CA ILE A 124 26.03 48.62 -21.21
C ILE A 124 26.47 49.89 -21.91
N GLN A 125 27.14 49.76 -23.05
CA GLN A 125 27.40 50.85 -23.99
C GLN A 125 26.59 50.60 -25.25
N ALA A 126 25.74 51.55 -25.62
CA ALA A 126 25.04 51.56 -26.89
C ALA A 126 24.80 53.00 -27.34
N ASP A 127 24.44 53.20 -28.62
CA ASP A 127 24.08 54.51 -29.16
C ASP A 127 22.66 54.94 -28.74
N PHE A 128 22.42 55.00 -27.43
CA PHE A 128 21.12 55.38 -26.87
C PHE A 128 20.78 56.83 -27.18
N VAL A 129 19.50 57.06 -27.42
CA VAL A 129 18.88 58.38 -27.44
C VAL A 129 18.73 58.84 -25.99
N THR A 130 19.42 59.93 -25.67
CA THR A 130 19.47 60.56 -24.35
C THR A 130 18.57 61.78 -24.26
N GLU A 131 18.11 62.08 -23.05
CA GLU A 131 17.47 63.35 -22.74
C GLU A 131 18.45 64.53 -22.93
N ALA A 132 17.94 65.76 -22.99
CA ALA A 132 18.77 66.96 -23.17
C ALA A 132 19.85 67.12 -22.08
N SER A 133 19.57 66.67 -20.86
CA SER A 133 20.52 66.65 -19.73
C SER A 133 21.65 65.63 -19.90
N ARG A 134 21.45 64.61 -20.76
CA ARG A 134 22.28 63.41 -20.90
C ARG A 134 22.44 62.57 -19.62
N GLN A 135 21.58 62.80 -18.63
CA GLN A 135 21.58 62.05 -17.36
C GLN A 135 20.62 60.85 -17.36
N ASP A 136 19.71 60.77 -18.35
CA ASP A 136 18.83 59.61 -18.58
C ASP A 136 18.60 59.39 -20.09
N ILE A 137 17.96 58.27 -20.43
CA ILE A 137 17.59 57.90 -21.79
C ILE A 137 16.11 58.16 -22.10
N VAL A 138 15.80 58.40 -23.37
CA VAL A 138 14.43 58.58 -23.88
C VAL A 138 13.75 57.21 -24.01
N LYS A 139 12.82 56.90 -23.11
CA LYS A 139 12.24 55.55 -22.93
C LYS A 139 11.22 55.16 -24.01
N ASP A 140 10.64 56.13 -24.69
CA ASP A 140 9.67 55.97 -25.79
C ASP A 140 10.31 56.06 -27.19
N SER A 141 11.64 56.25 -27.28
CA SER A 141 12.35 56.23 -28.55
C SER A 141 12.32 54.84 -29.19
N LEU A 142 11.91 54.78 -30.47
CA LEU A 142 11.92 53.55 -31.26
C LEU A 142 13.34 53.00 -31.44
N CYS A 143 14.36 53.87 -31.47
CA CYS A 143 15.76 53.46 -31.56
C CYS A 143 16.18 52.72 -30.29
N ASN A 144 15.87 53.28 -29.11
CA ASN A 144 16.18 52.68 -27.82
C ASN A 144 15.44 51.37 -27.58
N LEU A 145 14.18 51.28 -27.97
CA LEU A 145 13.42 50.02 -27.92
C LEU A 145 14.08 48.94 -28.82
N GLY A 146 14.54 49.32 -30.01
CA GLY A 146 15.29 48.43 -30.90
C GLY A 146 16.63 47.96 -30.30
N LEU A 147 17.32 48.84 -29.56
CA LEU A 147 18.58 48.50 -28.90
C LEU A 147 18.41 47.45 -27.79
N LEU A 148 17.26 47.38 -27.10
CA LEU A 148 17.04 46.40 -26.03
C LEU A 148 17.23 44.96 -26.52
N LYS A 149 16.68 44.65 -27.70
CA LYS A 149 16.84 43.33 -28.32
C LYS A 149 18.31 43.03 -28.64
N ALA A 150 19.02 44.00 -29.22
CA ALA A 150 20.44 43.84 -29.54
C ALA A 150 21.30 43.68 -28.27
N ILE A 151 20.97 44.36 -27.18
CA ILE A 151 21.62 44.18 -25.88
C ILE A 151 21.37 42.78 -25.32
N ALA A 152 20.16 42.26 -25.43
CA ALA A 152 19.84 40.90 -25.02
C ALA A 152 20.57 39.83 -25.86
N GLU A 153 20.69 40.04 -27.17
CA GLU A 153 21.48 39.19 -28.07
C GLU A 153 22.97 39.24 -27.73
N ALA A 154 23.51 40.43 -27.46
CA ALA A 154 24.88 40.61 -26.99
C ALA A 154 25.13 39.89 -25.67
N PHE A 155 24.18 39.95 -24.73
CA PHE A 155 24.26 39.24 -23.47
C PHE A 155 24.22 37.71 -23.67
N ALA A 156 23.36 37.21 -24.55
CA ALA A 156 23.32 35.78 -24.88
C ALA A 156 24.63 35.29 -25.50
N SER A 157 25.24 36.09 -26.39
CA SER A 157 26.58 35.81 -26.92
C SER A 157 27.63 35.81 -25.81
N ALA A 158 27.56 36.78 -24.90
CA ALA A 158 28.45 36.86 -23.74
C ALA A 158 28.33 35.65 -22.83
N ALA A 159 27.11 35.17 -22.58
CA ALA A 159 26.86 33.99 -21.75
C ALA A 159 27.55 32.74 -22.34
N THR A 160 27.49 32.55 -23.67
CA THR A 160 28.19 31.46 -24.35
C THR A 160 29.70 31.56 -24.13
N GLU A 161 30.31 32.73 -24.35
CA GLU A 161 31.75 32.92 -24.19
C GLU A 161 32.22 32.79 -22.72
N LEU A 162 31.48 33.40 -21.79
CA LEU A 162 31.72 33.27 -20.34
C LEU A 162 31.58 31.81 -19.87
N SER A 163 30.73 31.02 -20.55
CA SER A 163 30.58 29.59 -20.26
C SER A 163 31.80 28.76 -20.66
N GLU A 164 32.62 29.23 -21.58
CA GLU A 164 33.84 28.52 -21.99
C GLU A 164 34.99 28.76 -20.99
N HIS A 165 35.02 29.95 -20.39
CA HIS A 165 36.05 30.35 -19.43
C HIS A 165 36.04 29.46 -18.17
N GLU A 166 37.17 28.84 -17.86
CA GLU A 166 37.30 27.80 -16.81
C GLU A 166 36.75 28.25 -15.44
N ALA A 167 37.07 29.48 -15.02
CA ALA A 167 36.64 30.00 -13.72
C ALA A 167 35.21 30.59 -13.69
N LEU A 168 34.65 30.96 -14.86
CA LEU A 168 33.38 31.70 -14.93
C LEU A 168 32.21 30.82 -15.37
N ARG A 169 32.49 29.64 -15.94
CA ARG A 169 31.47 28.78 -16.56
C ARG A 169 30.27 28.42 -15.68
N TYR A 170 30.51 28.32 -14.37
CA TYR A 170 29.49 27.98 -13.38
C TYR A 170 29.02 29.18 -12.55
N THR A 171 29.60 30.36 -12.73
CA THR A 171 29.36 31.55 -11.89
C THR A 171 28.88 32.77 -12.68
N TRP A 172 29.06 32.81 -14.00
CA TRP A 172 28.53 33.87 -14.85
C TRP A 172 27.02 34.13 -14.70
N PRO A 173 26.15 33.14 -14.34
CA PRO A 173 24.73 33.42 -14.10
C PRO A 173 24.50 34.50 -13.03
N ALA A 174 25.46 34.78 -12.16
CA ALA A 174 25.40 35.86 -11.18
C ALA A 174 25.22 37.26 -11.81
N TYR A 175 25.59 37.47 -13.08
CA TYR A 175 25.33 38.72 -13.80
C TYR A 175 23.88 38.87 -14.27
N LEU A 176 23.08 37.81 -14.25
CA LEU A 176 21.70 37.87 -14.72
C LEU A 176 20.87 38.82 -13.86
N PRO A 177 20.09 39.71 -14.48
CA PRO A 177 19.20 40.61 -13.76
C PRO A 177 18.19 39.87 -12.86
N ASN A 178 17.82 40.49 -11.73
CA ASN A 178 16.73 39.95 -10.90
C ASN A 178 15.39 40.12 -11.62
N THR A 179 14.78 39.03 -12.07
CA THR A 179 13.50 39.02 -12.79
C THR A 179 12.28 39.48 -11.98
N THR A 180 12.39 39.54 -10.65
CA THR A 180 11.34 39.99 -9.73
C THR A 180 11.66 41.34 -9.08
N GLY A 181 12.75 41.99 -9.49
CA GLY A 181 13.17 43.28 -9.00
C GLY A 181 12.22 44.41 -9.38
N SER A 182 12.32 45.53 -8.66
CA SER A 182 11.61 46.76 -9.00
C SER A 182 12.31 47.45 -10.18
N TRP A 183 11.95 47.07 -11.40
CA TRP A 183 12.45 47.71 -12.62
C TRP A 183 11.51 48.79 -13.13
N GLU A 184 12.07 49.86 -13.70
CA GLU A 184 11.29 50.72 -14.60
C GLU A 184 10.83 49.91 -15.82
N MET A 185 9.62 50.17 -16.33
CA MET A 185 9.00 49.39 -17.42
C MET A 185 9.91 49.18 -18.63
N PHE A 186 10.67 50.20 -19.04
CA PHE A 186 11.63 50.11 -20.13
C PHE A 186 12.74 49.08 -19.88
N TRP A 187 13.33 49.07 -18.67
CA TRP A 187 14.39 48.13 -18.32
C TRP A 187 13.85 46.73 -18.02
N LEU A 188 12.60 46.62 -17.54
CA LEU A 188 11.93 45.33 -17.41
C LEU A 188 11.82 44.65 -18.79
N SER A 189 11.53 45.40 -19.85
CA SER A 189 11.54 44.87 -21.22
C SER A 189 12.91 44.30 -21.60
N LEU A 190 14.01 44.93 -21.19
CA LEU A 190 15.35 44.36 -21.40
C LEU A 190 15.57 43.06 -20.62
N VAL A 191 15.09 42.97 -19.38
CA VAL A 191 15.17 41.73 -18.59
C VAL A 191 14.41 40.59 -19.27
N ASP A 192 13.23 40.88 -19.82
CA ASP A 192 12.41 39.91 -20.57
C ASP A 192 13.05 39.50 -21.90
N GLU A 193 13.67 40.44 -22.62
CA GLU A 193 14.44 40.14 -23.83
C GLU A 193 15.67 39.29 -23.52
N ILE A 194 16.42 39.59 -22.44
CA ILE A 194 17.54 38.74 -21.98
C ILE A 194 17.02 37.33 -21.67
N ARG A 195 15.89 37.21 -20.96
CA ARG A 195 15.30 35.89 -20.66
C ARG A 195 15.01 35.11 -21.95
N THR A 196 14.42 35.78 -22.94
CA THR A 196 14.04 35.18 -24.22
C THR A 196 15.25 34.77 -25.05
N SER A 197 16.27 35.63 -25.12
CA SER A 197 17.52 35.36 -25.84
C SER A 197 18.32 34.23 -25.20
N LEU A 198 18.33 34.15 -23.86
CA LEU A 198 19.04 33.10 -23.13
C LEU A 198 18.48 31.70 -23.38
N GLN A 199 17.19 31.56 -23.69
CA GLN A 199 16.60 30.25 -24.06
C GLN A 199 17.20 29.65 -25.34
N LYS A 200 17.91 30.47 -26.13
CA LYS A 200 18.52 30.08 -27.41
C LYS A 200 20.05 30.02 -27.31
N ALA A 201 20.63 30.40 -26.17
CA ALA A 201 22.07 30.44 -25.97
C ALA A 201 22.62 29.08 -25.48
N PRO A 202 23.57 28.46 -26.20
CA PRO A 202 24.24 27.24 -25.77
C PRO A 202 25.32 27.56 -24.72
N ALA A 203 24.91 28.01 -23.54
CA ALA A 203 25.79 28.57 -22.51
C ALA A 203 25.89 27.73 -21.22
N PHE A 204 25.39 26.49 -21.26
CA PHE A 204 25.26 25.65 -20.06
C PHE A 204 25.94 24.30 -20.21
N TYR A 205 26.25 23.70 -19.07
CA TYR A 205 26.83 22.38 -18.97
C TYR A 205 25.86 21.41 -18.28
N ASP A 206 25.77 20.21 -18.81
CA ASP A 206 25.02 19.13 -18.17
C ASP A 206 25.83 18.44 -17.06
N TYR A 207 25.16 17.53 -16.37
CA TYR A 207 25.69 16.73 -15.27
C TYR A 207 26.88 15.85 -15.66
N LYS A 208 26.98 15.45 -16.94
CA LYS A 208 28.07 14.61 -17.48
C LYS A 208 29.26 15.45 -17.98
N GLY A 209 29.15 16.78 -17.94
CA GLY A 209 30.21 17.69 -18.33
C GLY A 209 30.17 18.11 -19.81
N TYR A 210 29.13 17.74 -20.57
CA TYR A 210 28.95 18.26 -21.92
C TYR A 210 28.44 19.70 -21.85
N GLY A 211 29.22 20.62 -22.42
CA GLY A 211 28.87 22.03 -22.56
C GLY A 211 27.92 22.31 -23.72
N TRP A 212 27.77 23.60 -24.06
CA TRP A 212 26.98 24.07 -25.21
C TRP A 212 25.51 23.66 -25.15
N ARG A 213 24.98 23.46 -23.95
CA ARG A 213 23.59 23.06 -23.71
C ARG A 213 22.70 24.29 -23.61
N LEU A 214 21.46 24.16 -24.05
CA LEU A 214 20.42 25.18 -23.88
C LEU A 214 19.76 25.02 -22.50
N LEU A 215 19.44 26.13 -21.84
CA LEU A 215 18.80 26.10 -20.52
C LEU A 215 17.48 25.33 -20.51
N ARG A 216 16.68 25.51 -21.58
CA ARG A 216 15.36 24.87 -21.74
C ARG A 216 15.42 23.34 -21.86
N ASP A 217 16.57 22.79 -22.22
CA ASP A 217 16.79 21.35 -22.39
C ASP A 217 17.35 20.71 -21.11
N LEU A 218 17.63 21.53 -20.08
CA LEU A 218 18.21 21.11 -18.82
C LEU A 218 17.20 21.17 -17.68
N LEU A 219 17.41 20.30 -16.70
CA LEU A 219 16.59 20.16 -15.52
C LEU A 219 17.44 20.24 -14.26
N HIS A 220 16.87 20.79 -13.21
CA HIS A 220 17.47 20.80 -11.89
C HIS A 220 16.99 19.57 -11.10
N ALA A 221 17.91 18.66 -10.80
CA ALA A 221 17.66 17.53 -9.93
C ALA A 221 17.83 17.94 -8.46
N THR A 222 16.85 17.59 -7.62
CA THR A 222 16.89 17.84 -6.18
C THR A 222 17.81 16.86 -5.46
N SER A 223 18.22 17.20 -4.24
CA SER A 223 19.21 16.41 -3.49
C SER A 223 18.80 14.97 -3.21
N ASP A 224 17.49 14.70 -3.14
CA ASP A 224 16.91 13.36 -2.97
C ASP A 224 17.02 12.47 -4.23
N MET A 225 17.45 13.03 -5.37
CA MET A 225 17.69 12.30 -6.62
C MET A 225 19.14 11.85 -6.78
N PHE A 226 19.97 11.97 -5.74
CA PHE A 226 21.35 11.52 -5.73
C PHE A 226 21.57 10.50 -4.62
N ASP A 227 22.40 9.50 -4.91
CA ASP A 227 22.81 8.50 -3.95
C ASP A 227 23.88 9.04 -2.97
N GLU A 228 24.31 8.17 -2.04
CA GLU A 228 25.37 8.43 -1.07
C GLU A 228 26.71 8.86 -1.71
N ASN A 229 26.98 8.42 -2.94
CA ASN A 229 28.20 8.73 -3.69
C ASN A 229 28.04 9.96 -4.60
N GLN A 230 26.96 10.74 -4.41
CA GLN A 230 26.64 11.93 -5.20
C GLN A 230 26.34 11.63 -6.68
N LYS A 231 26.09 10.37 -7.04
CA LYS A 231 25.69 9.97 -8.39
C LYS A 231 24.16 10.03 -8.50
N LEU A 232 23.67 10.53 -9.64
CA LEU A 232 22.24 10.55 -9.94
C LEU A 232 21.65 9.13 -9.80
N LEU A 233 20.45 9.00 -9.21
CA LEU A 233 19.85 7.69 -8.93
C LEU A 233 19.70 6.86 -10.21
N LEU A 234 19.21 7.48 -11.28
CA LEU A 234 18.93 6.86 -12.58
C LEU A 234 19.67 7.61 -13.68
N GLU A 235 20.06 6.91 -14.75
CA GLU A 235 20.64 7.56 -15.93
C GLU A 235 19.59 8.45 -16.61
N ASP A 236 19.97 9.70 -16.90
CA ASP A 236 19.04 10.74 -17.32
C ASP A 236 19.01 10.99 -18.84
N GLY A 237 19.92 10.37 -19.59
CA GLY A 237 20.05 10.51 -21.04
C GLY A 237 21.51 10.60 -21.48
N ASP A 238 21.72 10.63 -22.79
CA ASP A 238 23.00 11.00 -23.40
C ASP A 238 22.72 11.84 -24.67
N PRO A 239 23.01 13.16 -24.66
CA PRO A 239 23.63 13.91 -23.57
C PRO A 239 22.68 14.07 -22.35
N ALA A 240 23.22 14.39 -21.18
CA ALA A 240 22.46 14.39 -19.93
C ALA A 240 21.34 15.45 -19.91
N GLU A 241 20.26 15.20 -19.19
CA GLU A 241 19.15 16.14 -19.08
C GLU A 241 19.24 16.98 -17.81
N VAL A 242 20.02 16.56 -16.83
CA VAL A 242 20.26 17.29 -15.59
C VAL A 242 21.40 18.29 -15.78
N ILE A 243 21.25 19.49 -15.24
CA ILE A 243 22.29 20.53 -15.24
C ILE A 243 23.46 20.14 -14.32
N SER A 244 24.67 20.62 -14.63
CA SER A 244 25.86 20.40 -13.81
C SER A 244 25.65 20.78 -12.35
N ARG A 245 26.19 19.97 -11.42
CA ARG A 245 26.17 20.27 -9.99
C ARG A 245 27.24 21.26 -9.55
N GLN A 246 28.10 21.69 -10.47
CA GLN A 246 29.12 22.71 -10.18
C GLN A 246 28.52 24.12 -10.12
N TYR A 247 27.30 24.33 -10.66
CA TYR A 247 26.55 25.55 -10.41
C TYR A 247 26.16 25.66 -8.93
N GLY A 248 26.40 26.83 -8.33
CA GLY A 248 26.05 27.09 -6.94
C GLY A 248 24.53 27.13 -6.72
N SER A 249 24.09 26.91 -5.49
CA SER A 249 22.65 26.98 -5.16
C SER A 249 22.02 28.35 -5.44
N THR A 250 22.79 29.44 -5.31
CA THR A 250 22.37 30.79 -5.68
C THR A 250 22.21 30.93 -7.18
N ASP A 251 23.17 30.44 -7.97
CA ASP A 251 23.12 30.47 -9.44
C ASP A 251 21.93 29.67 -9.96
N LEU A 252 21.69 28.48 -9.40
CA LEU A 252 20.54 27.65 -9.76
C LEU A 252 19.20 28.35 -9.47
N LYS A 253 19.08 29.10 -8.37
CA LYS A 253 17.88 29.92 -8.08
C LYS A 253 17.69 31.03 -9.12
N ILE A 254 18.78 31.70 -9.52
CA ILE A 254 18.74 32.70 -10.59
C ILE A 254 18.26 32.03 -11.88
N LEU A 255 18.87 30.92 -12.28
CA LEU A 255 18.51 30.18 -13.50
C LEU A 255 17.07 29.69 -13.52
N LYS A 256 16.48 29.33 -12.37
CA LYS A 256 15.03 29.01 -12.27
C LYS A 256 14.16 30.17 -12.70
N SER A 257 14.52 31.39 -12.33
CA SER A 257 13.80 32.60 -12.74
C SER A 257 13.97 32.93 -14.24
N TYR A 258 14.95 32.28 -14.88
CA TYR A 258 15.22 32.30 -16.31
C TYR A 258 14.72 31.04 -17.03
N GLY A 259 13.96 30.14 -16.39
CA GLY A 259 13.30 29.01 -17.05
C GLY A 259 13.88 27.63 -16.80
N LEU A 260 14.92 27.50 -15.95
CA LEU A 260 15.36 26.18 -15.48
C LEU A 260 14.25 25.51 -14.67
N CYS A 261 13.79 24.35 -15.12
CA CYS A 261 12.73 23.59 -14.45
C CYS A 261 13.33 22.53 -13.50
N ASP A 262 12.62 22.18 -12.44
CA ASP A 262 12.94 21.00 -11.65
C ASP A 262 12.56 19.72 -12.39
N VAL A 263 13.26 18.61 -12.10
CA VAL A 263 12.90 17.29 -12.61
C VAL A 263 11.49 16.93 -12.15
N THR A 264 10.60 16.68 -13.11
CA THR A 264 9.22 16.30 -12.81
C THR A 264 9.12 14.80 -12.47
N PRO A 265 8.10 14.38 -11.71
CA PRO A 265 7.82 12.96 -11.48
C PRO A 265 7.67 12.18 -12.79
N ALA A 266 7.03 12.79 -13.80
CA ALA A 266 6.90 12.20 -15.14
C ALA A 266 8.25 11.86 -15.77
N ARG A 267 9.21 12.79 -15.64
CA ARG A 267 10.57 12.61 -16.17
C ARG A 267 11.32 11.52 -15.42
N PHE A 268 11.23 11.50 -14.08
CA PHE A 268 11.83 10.46 -13.26
C PHE A 268 11.29 9.07 -13.59
N ILE A 269 9.97 8.92 -13.73
CA ILE A 269 9.34 7.64 -14.11
C ILE A 269 9.77 7.21 -15.53
N ARG A 270 10.06 8.15 -16.43
CA ARG A 270 10.64 7.80 -17.75
C ARG A 270 12.05 7.22 -17.59
N TRP A 271 12.91 7.82 -16.76
CA TRP A 271 14.24 7.29 -16.48
C TRP A 271 14.18 5.91 -15.81
N LEU A 272 13.26 5.72 -14.86
CA LEU A 272 13.07 4.43 -14.18
C LEU A 272 12.61 3.34 -15.16
N GLY A 273 11.69 3.67 -16.07
CA GLY A 273 11.30 2.74 -17.12
C GLY A 273 12.44 2.39 -18.07
N ALA A 274 13.33 3.33 -18.38
CA ALA A 274 14.51 3.07 -19.20
C ALA A 274 15.54 2.19 -18.47
N ASP A 275 15.74 2.40 -17.17
CA ASP A 275 16.59 1.53 -16.33
C ASP A 275 16.08 0.08 -16.33
N LEU A 276 14.79 -0.13 -16.11
CA LEU A 276 14.17 -1.46 -16.11
C LEU A 276 14.26 -2.14 -17.49
N ALA A 277 14.16 -1.38 -18.58
CA ALA A 277 14.31 -1.89 -19.93
C ALA A 277 15.73 -2.42 -20.23
N ASN A 278 16.74 -2.02 -19.45
CA ASN A 278 18.11 -2.51 -19.59
C ASN A 278 18.34 -3.92 -18.99
N GLY A 279 17.28 -4.55 -18.45
CA GLY A 279 17.28 -5.94 -17.99
C GLY A 279 18.37 -6.21 -16.94
N ILE A 280 19.31 -7.10 -17.27
CA ILE A 280 20.40 -7.52 -16.36
C ILE A 280 21.26 -6.35 -15.88
N THR A 281 21.31 -5.25 -16.63
CA THR A 281 22.07 -4.03 -16.26
C THR A 281 21.23 -2.98 -15.56
N SER A 282 19.95 -3.25 -15.27
CA SER A 282 19.08 -2.38 -14.47
C SER A 282 19.69 -2.18 -13.09
N ARG A 283 19.84 -0.91 -12.70
CA ARG A 283 20.24 -0.54 -11.35
C ARG A 283 19.15 -0.90 -10.34
N MET A 284 17.87 -0.71 -10.68
CA MET A 284 16.75 -1.11 -9.81
C MET A 284 16.78 -2.60 -9.48
N GLN A 285 17.21 -3.48 -10.41
CA GLN A 285 17.19 -4.93 -10.22
C GLN A 285 18.57 -5.53 -9.83
N SER A 286 19.61 -4.69 -9.74
CA SER A 286 20.96 -5.11 -9.39
C SER A 286 21.10 -5.46 -7.91
N GLN A 287 21.79 -6.58 -7.62
CA GLN A 287 22.10 -6.99 -6.25
C GLN A 287 23.11 -6.06 -5.55
N GLY A 288 23.85 -5.24 -6.30
CA GLY A 288 24.81 -4.27 -5.76
C GLY A 288 24.20 -2.92 -5.38
N THR A 289 22.89 -2.73 -5.59
CA THR A 289 22.21 -1.47 -5.30
C THR A 289 21.87 -1.37 -3.82
N THR A 290 22.15 -0.21 -3.23
CA THR A 290 22.05 0.01 -1.78
C THR A 290 20.61 0.27 -1.34
N ASP A 291 20.32 0.00 -0.07
CA ASP A 291 18.99 0.24 0.49
C ASP A 291 18.60 1.72 0.48
N LEU A 292 19.57 2.62 0.69
CA LEU A 292 19.33 4.06 0.61
C LEU A 292 18.87 4.48 -0.79
N TRP A 293 19.53 3.98 -1.84
CA TRP A 293 19.12 4.20 -3.22
C TRP A 293 17.67 3.73 -3.45
N HIS A 294 17.35 2.52 -2.97
CA HIS A 294 16.00 1.98 -3.13
C HIS A 294 14.95 2.77 -2.35
N GLU A 295 15.26 3.24 -1.14
CA GLU A 295 14.39 4.11 -0.35
C GLU A 295 14.11 5.44 -1.06
N GLN A 296 15.12 6.07 -1.67
CA GLN A 296 14.96 7.32 -2.41
C GLN A 296 14.12 7.11 -3.68
N THR A 297 14.46 6.11 -4.49
CA THR A 297 13.69 5.75 -5.70
C THR A 297 12.25 5.38 -5.34
N ALA A 298 12.03 4.67 -4.23
CA ALA A 298 10.70 4.31 -3.76
C ALA A 298 9.88 5.52 -3.34
N ALA A 299 10.47 6.51 -2.64
CA ALA A 299 9.77 7.75 -2.29
C ALA A 299 9.28 8.52 -3.52
N ILE A 300 10.16 8.74 -4.50
CA ILE A 300 9.81 9.51 -5.71
C ILE A 300 8.75 8.75 -6.52
N SER A 301 8.89 7.44 -6.65
CA SER A 301 7.92 6.58 -7.36
C SER A 301 6.56 6.53 -6.66
N ASN A 302 6.55 6.44 -5.33
CA ASN A 302 5.33 6.44 -4.53
C ASN A 302 4.61 7.79 -4.59
N PHE A 303 5.36 8.89 -4.60
CA PHE A 303 4.82 10.23 -4.85
C PHE A 303 4.16 10.29 -6.23
N ALA A 304 4.86 9.87 -7.29
CA ALA A 304 4.31 9.84 -8.65
C ALA A 304 3.04 8.97 -8.79
N LEU A 305 2.99 7.85 -8.06
CA LEU A 305 1.86 6.92 -8.06
C LEU A 305 0.61 7.50 -7.37
N ASN A 306 0.78 8.26 -6.29
CA ASN A 306 -0.32 8.70 -5.44
C ASN A 306 -0.75 10.16 -5.65
N HIS A 307 0.07 10.99 -6.29
CA HIS A 307 -0.20 12.42 -6.42
C HIS A 307 -1.40 12.68 -7.34
N ARG A 308 -2.43 13.36 -6.82
CA ARG A 308 -3.78 13.48 -7.42
C ARG A 308 -3.79 13.94 -8.87
N THR A 309 -2.92 14.88 -9.22
CA THR A 309 -2.86 15.49 -10.57
C THR A 309 -2.15 14.61 -11.61
N VAL A 310 -1.26 13.71 -11.19
CA VAL A 310 -0.42 12.91 -12.10
C VAL A 310 -0.72 11.41 -12.05
N ARG A 311 -1.42 10.94 -11.01
CA ARG A 311 -1.82 9.53 -10.83
C ARG A 311 -2.59 8.96 -12.02
N GLY A 312 -3.46 9.75 -12.66
CA GLY A 312 -4.21 9.32 -13.85
C GLY A 312 -3.32 9.00 -15.05
N PHE A 313 -2.16 9.65 -15.16
CA PHE A 313 -1.23 9.48 -16.28
C PHE A 313 -0.13 8.46 -16.00
N HIS A 314 0.41 8.44 -14.77
CA HIS A 314 1.56 7.59 -14.42
C HIS A 314 1.19 6.35 -13.63
N GLY A 315 0.05 6.34 -12.94
CA GLY A 315 -0.37 5.22 -12.11
C GLY A 315 -0.42 3.88 -12.87
N PRO A 316 -1.06 3.79 -14.06
CA PRO A 316 -1.02 2.58 -14.87
C PRO A 316 0.40 2.17 -15.25
N LYS A 317 1.20 3.13 -15.76
CA LYS A 317 2.58 2.88 -16.19
C LYS A 317 3.45 2.34 -15.05
N ILE A 318 3.36 2.91 -13.84
CA ILE A 318 4.11 2.44 -12.67
C ILE A 318 3.68 1.04 -12.26
N LYS A 319 2.38 0.72 -12.34
CA LYS A 319 1.87 -0.63 -12.02
C LYS A 319 2.31 -1.68 -13.03
N ASP A 320 2.57 -1.26 -14.28
CA ASP A 320 3.06 -2.13 -15.35
C ASP A 320 4.57 -2.38 -15.29
N MET A 321 5.32 -1.63 -14.48
CA MET A 321 6.76 -1.80 -14.31
C MET A 321 7.09 -2.94 -13.33
N ASP A 322 8.15 -3.70 -13.62
CA ASP A 322 8.68 -4.77 -12.76
C ASP A 322 9.42 -4.21 -11.54
N LEU A 323 8.69 -3.55 -10.65
CA LEU A 323 9.19 -2.85 -9.46
C LEU A 323 9.12 -3.68 -8.18
N VAL A 324 8.47 -4.84 -8.19
CA VAL A 324 8.27 -5.63 -6.97
C VAL A 324 9.18 -6.87 -7.00
N PRO A 325 10.18 -6.97 -6.12
CA PRO A 325 11.00 -8.16 -6.01
C PRO A 325 10.23 -9.28 -5.31
N LEU A 326 10.36 -10.50 -5.82
CA LEU A 326 9.76 -11.71 -5.27
C LEU A 326 10.78 -12.51 -4.48
N GLU A 327 10.31 -13.37 -3.57
CA GLU A 327 11.16 -14.22 -2.72
C GLU A 327 12.06 -15.16 -3.55
N GLY A 328 11.61 -15.55 -4.75
CA GLY A 328 12.39 -16.34 -5.72
C GLY A 328 13.48 -15.56 -6.48
N GLY A 329 13.69 -14.27 -6.17
CA GLY A 329 14.71 -13.41 -6.79
C GLY A 329 14.31 -12.76 -8.11
N SER A 330 13.17 -13.15 -8.70
CA SER A 330 12.60 -12.47 -9.85
C SER A 330 11.90 -11.16 -9.46
N TRP A 331 11.73 -10.27 -10.42
CA TRP A 331 10.96 -9.03 -10.26
C TRP A 331 9.66 -9.12 -11.06
N THR A 332 8.61 -8.45 -10.61
CA THR A 332 7.29 -8.51 -11.24
C THR A 332 6.55 -7.19 -11.16
N SER A 333 5.61 -6.98 -12.08
CA SER A 333 4.68 -5.86 -12.08
C SER A 333 3.44 -6.14 -11.22
N ALA A 334 2.83 -5.06 -10.72
CA ALA A 334 1.57 -5.14 -10.01
C ALA A 334 0.37 -5.40 -10.94
N SER A 335 0.50 -5.13 -12.24
CA SER A 335 -0.56 -5.33 -13.22
C SER A 335 -0.73 -6.77 -13.66
N LEU A 336 0.30 -7.62 -13.53
CA LEU A 336 0.20 -9.05 -13.82
C LEU A 336 -0.74 -9.80 -12.84
N GLY A 337 -1.16 -9.17 -11.73
CA GLY A 337 -2.15 -9.70 -10.79
C GLY A 337 -1.73 -9.59 -9.32
N PRO A 338 -2.36 -10.36 -8.39
CA PRO A 338 -2.08 -10.22 -6.96
C PRO A 338 -0.67 -10.66 -6.57
N ILE A 339 -0.06 -9.87 -5.69
CA ILE A 339 1.22 -10.14 -5.00
C ILE A 339 0.90 -10.21 -3.50
N TYR A 340 1.52 -11.14 -2.80
CA TYR A 340 1.22 -11.44 -1.41
C TYR A 340 2.38 -11.12 -0.47
N LEU A 341 2.08 -10.71 0.76
CA LEU A 341 3.08 -10.60 1.82
C LEU A 341 3.68 -11.99 2.15
N PRO A 342 4.95 -12.07 2.57
CA PRO A 342 5.63 -13.34 2.84
C PRO A 342 5.14 -14.07 4.09
N THR A 343 4.36 -13.41 4.95
CA THR A 343 3.87 -13.98 6.21
C THR A 343 2.38 -13.77 6.43
N VAL A 344 1.77 -14.69 7.18
CA VAL A 344 0.35 -14.68 7.57
C VAL A 344 0.24 -15.07 9.03
N LYS A 345 -0.21 -14.16 9.90
CA LYS A 345 -0.30 -14.40 11.35
C LYS A 345 0.99 -14.98 11.96
N GLY A 346 2.16 -14.57 11.44
CA GLY A 346 3.46 -15.04 11.88
C GLY A 346 3.96 -16.34 11.23
N LEU A 347 3.19 -16.97 10.35
CA LEU A 347 3.61 -18.12 9.57
C LEU A 347 4.18 -17.69 8.22
N ASP A 348 5.30 -18.29 7.83
CA ASP A 348 5.91 -18.10 6.51
C ASP A 348 5.09 -18.79 5.42
N ILE A 349 4.87 -18.09 4.30
CA ILE A 349 4.26 -18.68 3.12
C ILE A 349 5.34 -19.40 2.30
N PRO A 350 5.16 -20.69 1.99
CA PRO A 350 6.08 -21.45 1.14
C PRO A 350 6.16 -20.89 -0.30
N VAL A 351 7.38 -20.86 -0.84
CA VAL A 351 7.68 -20.29 -2.19
C VAL A 351 7.34 -21.24 -3.34
N ASP A 352 7.15 -22.51 -3.06
CA ASP A 352 6.83 -23.60 -4.00
C ASP A 352 5.36 -23.65 -4.43
N LEU A 353 4.49 -22.86 -3.79
CA LEU A 353 3.05 -22.77 -4.11
C LEU A 353 2.74 -22.06 -5.44
N GLY A 354 3.76 -21.68 -6.23
CA GLY A 354 3.59 -20.94 -7.49
C GLY A 354 3.02 -19.53 -7.31
N MET A 355 3.07 -18.99 -6.09
CA MET A 355 2.52 -17.69 -5.74
C MET A 355 3.56 -16.59 -5.89
N ARG A 356 3.09 -15.37 -6.25
CA ARG A 356 3.94 -14.18 -6.22
C ARG A 356 4.03 -13.63 -4.81
N ILE A 357 5.06 -14.06 -4.11
CA ILE A 357 5.34 -13.66 -2.74
C ILE A 357 6.39 -12.54 -2.75
N LEU A 358 6.07 -11.41 -2.12
CA LEU A 358 6.97 -10.28 -1.94
C LEU A 358 8.25 -10.73 -1.23
N SER A 359 9.41 -10.29 -1.73
CA SER A 359 10.69 -10.62 -1.11
C SER A 359 10.79 -10.05 0.32
N ARG A 360 11.26 -10.87 1.26
CA ARG A 360 11.58 -10.46 2.64
C ARG A 360 12.69 -9.42 2.71
N ARG A 361 13.48 -9.26 1.64
CA ARG A 361 14.52 -8.22 1.52
C ARG A 361 13.96 -6.82 1.30
N VAL A 362 12.65 -6.69 1.08
CA VAL A 362 12.01 -5.37 1.01
C VAL A 362 11.88 -4.82 2.42
N GLU A 363 12.93 -4.18 2.87
CA GLU A 363 13.00 -3.47 4.16
C GLU A 363 12.92 -1.96 3.93
N GLY A 364 12.58 -1.19 4.97
CA GLY A 364 12.51 0.27 4.89
C GLY A 364 11.10 0.83 4.69
N GLU A 365 10.91 2.04 5.22
CA GLU A 365 9.61 2.71 5.28
C GLU A 365 9.10 3.09 3.89
N LYS A 366 9.93 3.73 3.06
CA LYS A 366 9.49 4.24 1.75
C LYS A 366 9.26 3.09 0.77
N ARG A 367 10.09 2.03 0.83
CA ARG A 367 9.89 0.81 0.03
C ARG A 367 8.59 0.12 0.40
N SER A 368 8.32 -0.04 1.69
CA SER A 368 7.06 -0.60 2.20
C SER A 368 5.84 0.21 1.74
N LEU A 369 5.94 1.54 1.78
CA LEU A 369 4.88 2.43 1.29
C LEU A 369 4.62 2.28 -0.22
N LEU A 370 5.68 2.14 -1.03
CA LEU A 370 5.55 1.92 -2.47
C LEU A 370 4.84 0.58 -2.75
N VAL A 371 5.31 -0.52 -2.17
CA VAL A 371 4.73 -1.85 -2.44
C VAL A 371 3.28 -1.96 -1.95
N ASN A 372 2.95 -1.31 -0.83
CA ASN A 372 1.57 -1.19 -0.36
C ASN A 372 0.71 -0.39 -1.35
N SER A 373 1.24 0.71 -1.89
CA SER A 373 0.54 1.52 -2.91
C SER A 373 0.39 0.80 -4.26
N LEU A 374 1.30 -0.14 -4.56
CA LEU A 374 1.20 -1.04 -5.71
C LEU A 374 0.13 -2.13 -5.52
N GLY A 375 -0.35 -2.35 -4.29
CA GLY A 375 -1.48 -3.24 -4.00
C GLY A 375 -1.09 -4.65 -3.58
N VAL A 376 0.09 -4.83 -2.96
CA VAL A 376 0.44 -6.08 -2.26
C VAL A 376 -0.61 -6.38 -1.19
N LYS A 377 -1.07 -7.63 -1.13
CA LYS A 377 -2.20 -8.06 -0.28
C LYS A 377 -1.75 -9.01 0.83
N PRO A 378 -2.44 -9.02 1.98
CA PRO A 378 -2.39 -10.15 2.90
C PRO A 378 -2.98 -11.41 2.23
N PHE A 379 -2.39 -12.58 2.48
CA PHE A 379 -2.80 -13.87 1.91
C PHE A 379 -4.28 -14.21 2.14
N LEU A 380 -4.82 -13.90 3.33
CA LEU A 380 -6.19 -14.27 3.74
C LEU A 380 -7.29 -13.56 2.94
N ASN A 381 -6.95 -12.57 2.10
CA ASN A 381 -7.90 -11.79 1.32
C ASN A 381 -7.94 -12.20 -0.17
N ALA A 382 -7.48 -13.40 -0.54
CA ALA A 382 -7.52 -13.90 -1.91
C ALA A 382 -8.82 -14.65 -2.23
N PRO A 383 -9.74 -14.09 -3.03
CA PRO A 383 -10.91 -14.82 -3.51
C PRO A 383 -10.45 -15.86 -4.55
N GLY A 384 -10.90 -17.11 -4.43
CA GLY A 384 -10.68 -18.16 -5.45
C GLY A 384 -9.48 -19.09 -5.24
N ILE A 385 -8.68 -18.91 -4.18
CA ILE A 385 -7.49 -19.74 -3.89
C ILE A 385 -7.79 -20.97 -3.00
N ILE A 386 -8.99 -21.05 -2.43
CA ILE A 386 -9.33 -22.00 -1.36
C ILE A 386 -9.53 -23.46 -1.86
N GLY A 387 -9.61 -23.72 -3.17
CA GLY A 387 -9.88 -25.07 -3.68
C GLY A 387 -8.64 -25.95 -3.84
N SER A 388 -7.56 -25.42 -4.43
CA SER A 388 -6.43 -26.22 -4.92
C SER A 388 -5.15 -26.12 -4.09
N ILE A 389 -5.01 -25.06 -3.28
CA ILE A 389 -3.76 -24.79 -2.53
C ILE A 389 -3.76 -25.43 -1.14
N TRP A 390 -4.92 -25.62 -0.52
CA TRP A 390 -4.99 -26.22 0.82
C TRP A 390 -4.54 -27.68 0.86
N PRO A 391 -4.91 -28.54 -0.12
CA PRO A 391 -4.38 -29.90 -0.17
C PRO A 391 -2.86 -29.92 -0.29
N SER A 392 -2.26 -29.12 -1.19
CA SER A 392 -0.80 -29.09 -1.34
C SER A 392 -0.09 -28.52 -0.10
N LEU A 393 -0.65 -27.45 0.51
CA LEU A 393 -0.07 -26.87 1.72
C LEU A 393 -0.10 -27.88 2.87
N PHE A 394 -1.24 -28.51 3.15
CA PHE A 394 -1.35 -29.42 4.28
C PHE A 394 -0.70 -30.78 4.03
N GLN A 395 -0.93 -31.40 2.86
CA GLN A 395 -0.41 -32.74 2.54
C GLN A 395 1.07 -32.71 2.16
N ASP A 396 1.48 -31.84 1.22
CA ASP A 396 2.84 -31.88 0.67
C ASP A 396 3.85 -31.10 1.52
N THR A 397 3.45 -29.95 2.07
CA THR A 397 4.36 -29.09 2.84
C THR A 397 4.36 -29.38 4.33
N VAL A 398 3.17 -29.45 4.95
CA VAL A 398 3.05 -29.70 6.41
C VAL A 398 3.06 -31.20 6.74
N GLY A 399 2.85 -32.08 5.76
CA GLY A 399 2.84 -33.54 5.94
C GLY A 399 1.60 -34.08 6.66
N ILE A 400 0.53 -33.29 6.73
CA ILE A 400 -0.75 -33.67 7.33
C ILE A 400 -1.61 -34.30 6.24
N GLY A 401 -1.72 -35.63 6.28
CA GLY A 401 -2.60 -36.39 5.40
C GLY A 401 -4.08 -36.21 5.70
N ASP A 402 -4.92 -36.83 4.87
CA ASP A 402 -6.37 -36.81 5.05
C ASP A 402 -6.79 -37.47 6.38
N CYS A 403 -7.84 -36.92 7.00
CA CYS A 403 -8.38 -37.45 8.25
C CYS A 403 -9.06 -38.80 7.99
N THR A 404 -8.49 -39.89 8.49
CA THR A 404 -9.04 -41.25 8.36
C THR A 404 -9.89 -41.62 9.57
N SER A 405 -10.75 -42.63 9.40
CA SER A 405 -11.54 -43.21 10.50
C SER A 405 -10.65 -43.77 11.62
N GLU A 406 -9.45 -44.26 11.30
CA GLU A 406 -8.46 -44.73 12.26
C GLU A 406 -7.96 -43.61 13.17
N ILE A 407 -7.63 -42.44 12.60
CA ILE A 407 -7.19 -41.25 13.38
C ILE A 407 -8.28 -40.80 14.35
N LEU A 408 -9.53 -40.76 13.90
CA LEU A 408 -10.67 -40.36 14.72
C LEU A 408 -10.98 -41.39 15.83
N VAL A 409 -10.80 -42.68 15.55
CA VAL A 409 -10.93 -43.75 16.54
C VAL A 409 -9.82 -43.66 17.59
N ASP A 410 -8.58 -43.37 17.19
CA ASP A 410 -7.47 -43.22 18.13
C ASP A 410 -7.62 -41.96 18.98
N GLU A 411 -8.16 -40.87 18.43
CA GLU A 411 -8.57 -39.69 19.20
C GLU A 411 -9.63 -40.06 20.25
N LEU A 412 -10.66 -40.85 19.89
CA LEU A 412 -11.66 -41.34 20.86
C LEU A 412 -11.02 -42.18 21.98
N LYS A 413 -10.05 -43.05 21.64
CA LYS A 413 -9.31 -43.84 22.64
C LYS A 413 -8.49 -42.95 23.57
N GLN A 414 -7.86 -41.89 23.04
CA GLN A 414 -7.12 -40.92 23.86
C GLN A 414 -8.04 -40.10 24.77
N LEU A 415 -9.20 -39.66 24.26
CA LEU A 415 -10.21 -38.97 25.06
C LEU A 415 -10.74 -39.87 26.18
N LYS A 416 -10.92 -41.16 25.90
CA LYS A 416 -11.26 -42.16 26.91
C LYS A 416 -10.14 -42.35 27.95
N ALA A 417 -8.90 -42.49 27.52
CA ALA A 417 -7.74 -42.70 28.41
C ALA A 417 -7.44 -41.48 29.29
N SER A 418 -7.78 -40.27 28.82
CA SER A 418 -7.62 -39.02 29.55
C SER A 418 -8.83 -38.65 30.43
N GLU A 419 -9.85 -39.53 30.52
CA GLU A 419 -11.10 -39.30 31.25
C GLU A 419 -11.81 -37.99 30.84
N CYS A 420 -11.70 -37.62 29.56
CA CYS A 420 -12.33 -36.41 29.03
C CYS A 420 -13.87 -36.56 29.06
N CYS A 421 -14.56 -35.53 29.56
CA CYS A 421 -16.01 -35.48 29.68
C CYS A 421 -16.69 -34.48 28.73
N ASP A 422 -15.94 -33.93 27.76
CA ASP A 422 -16.44 -32.96 26.78
C ASP A 422 -17.31 -33.64 25.70
N ILE A 423 -18.63 -33.60 25.93
CA ILE A 423 -19.63 -34.20 25.04
C ILE A 423 -19.65 -33.55 23.65
N GLU A 424 -19.37 -32.25 23.53
CA GLU A 424 -19.39 -31.56 22.24
C GLU A 424 -18.23 -32.02 21.37
N ARG A 425 -17.02 -32.12 21.95
CA ARG A 425 -15.84 -32.63 21.25
C ARG A 425 -16.02 -34.08 20.82
N ILE A 426 -16.53 -34.93 21.72
CA ILE A 426 -16.78 -36.35 21.41
C ILE A 426 -17.87 -36.49 20.33
N GLY A 427 -18.96 -35.72 20.45
CA GLY A 427 -20.03 -35.66 19.45
C GLY A 427 -19.53 -35.24 18.07
N ASN A 428 -18.66 -34.23 18.00
CA ASN A 428 -18.03 -33.80 16.75
C ASN A 428 -17.23 -34.91 16.07
N ILE A 429 -16.55 -35.77 16.85
CA ILE A 429 -15.85 -36.93 16.31
C ILE A 429 -16.84 -37.96 15.76
N TYR A 430 -17.94 -38.24 16.46
CA TYR A 430 -19.00 -39.11 15.93
C TYR A 430 -19.61 -38.57 14.63
N HIS A 431 -19.83 -37.25 14.53
CA HIS A 431 -20.28 -36.63 13.28
C HIS A 431 -19.26 -36.77 12.14
N ALA A 432 -17.97 -36.60 12.44
CA ALA A 432 -16.92 -36.78 11.45
C ALA A 432 -16.85 -38.24 10.96
N LEU A 433 -16.92 -39.20 11.88
CA LEU A 433 -17.01 -40.63 11.56
C LEU A 433 -18.25 -40.96 10.72
N HIS A 434 -19.41 -40.40 11.07
CA HIS A 434 -20.63 -40.59 10.29
C HIS A 434 -20.49 -40.06 8.86
N LYS A 435 -19.92 -38.86 8.67
CA LYS A 435 -19.67 -38.29 7.34
C LYS A 435 -18.72 -39.16 6.50
N LEU A 436 -17.65 -39.69 7.10
CA LEU A 436 -16.73 -40.60 6.39
C LEU A 436 -17.43 -41.92 5.99
N LEU A 437 -18.33 -42.43 6.82
CA LEU A 437 -19.07 -43.65 6.53
C LEU A 437 -20.14 -43.48 5.44
N GLN A 438 -20.65 -42.27 5.20
CA GLN A 438 -21.57 -42.00 4.09
C GLN A 438 -20.90 -42.15 2.71
N SER A 439 -19.58 -42.01 2.62
CA SER A 439 -18.81 -42.11 1.37
C SER A 439 -18.14 -43.47 1.13
N ASN A 440 -18.17 -44.40 2.11
CA ASN A 440 -17.29 -45.58 2.13
C ASN A 440 -18.03 -46.93 2.02
N THR A 441 -17.25 -48.00 1.82
CA THR A 441 -17.73 -49.37 1.54
C THR A 441 -18.05 -50.17 2.83
N GLY A 442 -18.93 -51.17 2.75
CA GLY A 442 -19.44 -51.93 3.91
C GLY A 442 -18.40 -52.69 4.76
N SER A 443 -17.16 -52.84 4.29
CA SER A 443 -16.06 -53.45 5.07
C SER A 443 -15.58 -52.55 6.21
N GLU A 444 -15.48 -51.23 5.97
CA GLU A 444 -15.06 -50.26 6.99
C GLU A 444 -16.09 -50.13 8.11
N GLN A 445 -17.38 -50.12 7.75
CA GLN A 445 -18.47 -50.13 8.72
C GLN A 445 -18.38 -51.35 9.65
N SER A 446 -18.08 -52.53 9.10
CA SER A 446 -17.95 -53.77 9.88
C SER A 446 -16.75 -53.71 10.84
N ASN A 447 -15.62 -53.14 10.39
CA ASN A 447 -14.44 -52.94 11.24
C ASN A 447 -14.71 -51.93 12.36
N LEU A 448 -15.29 -50.78 12.02
CA LEU A 448 -15.59 -49.72 12.97
C LEU A 448 -16.58 -50.21 14.05
N LYS A 449 -17.60 -50.98 13.65
CA LYS A 449 -18.50 -51.66 14.59
C LYS A 449 -17.76 -52.60 15.55
N ALA A 450 -16.81 -53.41 15.05
CA ALA A 450 -16.04 -54.32 15.88
C ALA A 450 -15.15 -53.55 16.89
N ILE A 451 -14.55 -52.44 16.46
CA ILE A 451 -13.73 -51.60 17.34
C ILE A 451 -14.59 -50.98 18.45
N PHE A 452 -15.74 -50.39 18.12
CA PHE A 452 -16.64 -49.80 19.11
C PHE A 452 -17.16 -50.83 20.14
N GLU A 453 -17.38 -52.07 19.71
CA GLU A 453 -17.76 -53.18 20.61
C GLU A 453 -16.60 -53.65 21.50
N ASN A 454 -15.39 -53.78 20.96
CA ASN A 454 -14.24 -54.29 21.71
C ASN A 454 -13.69 -53.25 22.69
N GLU A 455 -13.56 -52.01 22.25
CA GLU A 455 -12.87 -50.93 22.96
C GLU A 455 -13.82 -50.07 23.81
N ALA A 456 -15.13 -50.31 23.76
CA ALA A 456 -16.15 -49.52 24.46
C ALA A 456 -15.99 -48.00 24.22
N LEU A 457 -16.23 -47.56 22.98
CA LEU A 457 -15.99 -46.19 22.52
C LEU A 457 -17.26 -45.32 22.44
N ILE A 458 -18.35 -45.71 23.11
CA ILE A 458 -19.56 -44.90 23.21
C ILE A 458 -19.55 -44.17 24.56
N TYR A 459 -19.37 -42.87 24.55
CA TYR A 459 -19.47 -42.05 25.75
C TYR A 459 -20.93 -41.78 26.08
N VAL A 460 -21.31 -41.86 27.36
CA VAL A 460 -22.62 -41.36 27.82
C VAL A 460 -22.43 -40.49 29.07
N PRO A 461 -22.91 -39.23 29.06
CA PRO A 461 -22.88 -38.38 30.24
C PRO A 461 -23.82 -38.91 31.34
N SER A 462 -23.40 -38.88 32.60
CA SER A 462 -24.27 -39.22 33.74
C SER A 462 -23.95 -38.35 34.96
N ASP A 463 -24.99 -38.04 35.75
CA ASP A 463 -24.89 -37.18 36.93
C ASP A 463 -24.01 -37.76 38.07
N ASP A 464 -23.91 -39.08 38.17
CA ASP A 464 -23.13 -39.75 39.25
C ASP A 464 -21.75 -40.25 38.79
N ALA A 465 -21.58 -40.63 37.51
CA ALA A 465 -20.30 -40.92 36.87
C ALA A 465 -20.49 -41.18 35.36
N SER A 466 -20.07 -40.24 34.50
CA SER A 466 -20.00 -40.48 33.05
C SER A 466 -19.09 -41.68 32.74
N SER A 467 -19.46 -42.50 31.76
CA SER A 467 -18.74 -43.74 31.47
C SER A 467 -18.78 -44.10 29.99
N TRP A 468 -17.84 -44.95 29.59
CA TRP A 468 -17.65 -45.41 28.22
C TRP A 468 -18.18 -46.84 28.05
N TYR A 469 -18.99 -47.06 27.03
CA TYR A 469 -19.79 -48.27 26.83
C TYR A 469 -19.54 -48.94 25.49
N LYS A 470 -19.78 -50.25 25.45
CA LYS A 470 -19.81 -51.07 24.23
C LYS A 470 -21.14 -50.88 23.50
N VAL A 471 -21.15 -51.16 22.19
CA VAL A 471 -22.39 -51.16 21.38
C VAL A 471 -23.45 -52.08 22.01
N SER A 472 -23.06 -53.26 22.50
CA SER A 472 -23.96 -54.23 23.13
C SER A 472 -24.54 -53.78 24.47
N GLN A 473 -23.93 -52.80 25.13
CA GLN A 473 -24.37 -52.21 26.40
C GLN A 473 -25.28 -50.99 26.21
N CYS A 474 -25.41 -50.49 24.98
CA CYS A 474 -26.25 -49.35 24.66
C CYS A 474 -27.60 -49.79 24.08
N VAL A 475 -28.61 -48.94 24.25
CA VAL A 475 -29.93 -49.06 23.61
C VAL A 475 -30.36 -47.72 23.05
N TRP A 476 -31.12 -47.75 21.96
CA TRP A 476 -31.78 -46.55 21.42
C TRP A 476 -33.22 -46.52 21.95
N SER A 477 -33.47 -45.78 23.04
CA SER A 477 -34.78 -45.66 23.67
C SER A 477 -34.90 -44.47 24.63
N SER A 478 -36.08 -43.88 24.76
CA SER A 478 -36.39 -42.92 25.82
C SER A 478 -36.57 -43.55 27.22
N ALA A 479 -36.47 -44.88 27.33
CA ALA A 479 -36.54 -45.62 28.58
C ALA A 479 -35.22 -45.51 29.36
N ALA A 480 -35.21 -44.76 30.46
CA ALA A 480 -33.97 -44.37 31.13
C ALA A 480 -33.10 -45.54 31.67
N LYS A 481 -33.65 -46.72 31.99
CA LYS A 481 -32.86 -47.87 32.49
C LYS A 481 -33.48 -49.23 32.15
N LEU A 482 -33.02 -49.85 31.06
CA LEU A 482 -33.33 -51.25 30.72
C LEU A 482 -32.12 -52.13 31.08
N ARG A 483 -32.27 -53.16 31.92
CA ARG A 483 -31.24 -54.20 32.21
C ARG A 483 -29.76 -53.73 32.31
N GLY A 484 -29.44 -52.67 33.03
CA GLY A 484 -28.05 -52.20 33.14
C GLY A 484 -27.44 -51.75 31.79
N ARG A 485 -28.28 -51.48 30.80
CA ARG A 485 -27.94 -50.84 29.53
C ARG A 485 -28.22 -49.35 29.62
N VAL A 486 -27.50 -48.59 28.82
CA VAL A 486 -27.56 -47.13 28.82
C VAL A 486 -28.25 -46.63 27.56
N SER A 487 -29.10 -45.62 27.71
CA SER A 487 -29.77 -44.97 26.58
C SER A 487 -28.85 -43.93 25.93
N LEU A 488 -28.87 -43.87 24.60
CA LEU A 488 -28.18 -42.85 23.81
C LEU A 488 -29.12 -41.77 23.24
N THR A 489 -30.43 -41.98 23.34
CA THR A 489 -31.41 -41.19 22.59
C THR A 489 -31.47 -39.74 23.05
N ASP A 490 -31.25 -39.46 24.33
CA ASP A 490 -31.36 -38.09 24.82
C ASP A 490 -30.14 -37.23 24.48
N ASP A 491 -28.95 -37.84 24.43
CA ASP A 491 -27.66 -37.15 24.25
C ASP A 491 -27.24 -37.00 22.78
N TYR A 492 -27.68 -37.91 21.90
CA TYR A 492 -27.20 -37.98 20.51
C TYR A 492 -28.31 -38.02 19.47
N LYS A 493 -29.40 -37.25 19.68
CA LYS A 493 -30.65 -37.30 18.89
C LYS A 493 -30.45 -37.26 17.37
N ASP A 494 -29.47 -36.52 16.88
CA ASP A 494 -29.15 -36.32 15.47
C ASP A 494 -28.18 -37.37 14.88
N LEU A 495 -27.72 -38.32 15.68
CA LEU A 495 -26.81 -39.40 15.29
C LEU A 495 -27.47 -40.78 15.27
N GLU A 496 -28.80 -40.86 15.14
CA GLU A 496 -29.55 -42.13 15.08
C GLU A 496 -29.02 -43.07 14.00
N GLU A 497 -28.81 -42.56 12.78
CA GLU A 497 -28.30 -43.35 11.67
C GLU A 497 -26.89 -43.90 11.95
N PHE A 498 -26.05 -43.14 12.66
CA PHE A 498 -24.73 -43.59 13.08
C PHE A 498 -24.79 -44.71 14.12
N PHE A 499 -25.53 -44.52 15.21
CA PHE A 499 -25.58 -45.52 16.28
C PHE A 499 -26.41 -46.76 15.92
N VAL A 500 -27.57 -46.58 15.30
CA VAL A 500 -28.48 -47.68 14.94
C VAL A 500 -28.09 -48.28 13.59
N GLY A 501 -27.95 -47.45 12.56
CA GLY A 501 -27.69 -47.89 11.19
C GLY A 501 -26.25 -48.39 10.99
N HIS A 502 -25.26 -47.63 11.44
CA HIS A 502 -23.85 -47.98 11.21
C HIS A 502 -23.28 -48.92 12.28
N LEU A 503 -23.43 -48.59 13.57
CA LEU A 503 -22.88 -49.36 14.68
C LEU A 503 -23.78 -50.55 15.10
N GLY A 504 -25.08 -50.50 14.84
CA GLY A 504 -26.00 -51.58 15.18
C GLY A 504 -26.38 -51.64 16.66
N VAL A 505 -26.45 -50.48 17.33
CA VAL A 505 -27.11 -50.34 18.64
C VAL A 505 -28.56 -50.81 18.49
N ARG A 506 -29.02 -51.69 19.38
CA ARG A 506 -30.36 -52.28 19.26
C ARG A 506 -31.44 -51.27 19.66
N PRO A 507 -32.43 -50.98 18.80
CA PRO A 507 -33.63 -50.29 19.24
C PRO A 507 -34.42 -51.21 20.18
N VAL A 508 -35.13 -50.64 21.16
CA VAL A 508 -35.95 -51.42 22.09
C VAL A 508 -37.16 -51.98 21.34
N ASP A 509 -37.31 -53.31 21.34
CA ASP A 509 -38.49 -53.98 20.79
C ASP A 509 -39.57 -54.21 21.86
N LEU A 510 -40.82 -54.36 21.40
CA LEU A 510 -41.99 -54.55 22.25
C LEU A 510 -41.86 -55.78 23.16
N ALA A 511 -41.21 -56.85 22.68
CA ALA A 511 -41.01 -58.08 23.43
C ALA A 511 -40.08 -57.89 24.63
N MET A 512 -38.99 -57.13 24.46
CA MET A 512 -38.05 -56.80 25.52
C MET A 512 -38.72 -55.92 26.60
N ALA A 513 -39.49 -54.91 26.19
CA ALA A 513 -40.22 -54.06 27.14
C ALA A 513 -41.26 -54.85 27.97
N ILE A 514 -41.95 -55.81 27.35
CA ILE A 514 -42.93 -56.69 28.02
C ILE A 514 -42.26 -57.62 29.04
N ASP A 515 -41.16 -58.28 28.68
CA ASP A 515 -40.43 -59.18 29.59
C ASP A 515 -39.86 -58.40 30.79
N GLU A 516 -39.41 -57.15 30.59
CA GLU A 516 -38.94 -56.29 31.67
C GLU A 516 -40.04 -55.86 32.62
N LEU A 517 -41.19 -55.41 32.12
CA LEU A 517 -42.34 -55.08 32.97
C LEU A 517 -42.72 -56.27 33.86
N ARG A 518 -42.68 -57.49 33.31
CA ARG A 518 -42.95 -58.72 34.06
C ARG A 518 -41.94 -58.96 35.18
N GLN A 519 -40.65 -58.78 34.93
CA GLN A 519 -39.63 -58.99 35.95
C GLN A 519 -39.69 -57.93 37.05
N VAL A 520 -39.95 -56.68 36.69
CA VAL A 520 -40.14 -55.57 37.64
C VAL A 520 -41.34 -55.84 38.54
N ALA A 521 -42.41 -56.44 38.03
CA ALA A 521 -43.58 -56.83 38.83
C ALA A 521 -43.31 -57.94 39.89
N VAL A 522 -42.20 -58.68 39.78
CA VAL A 522 -41.83 -59.77 40.70
C VAL A 522 -40.87 -59.32 41.80
N ARG A 523 -40.16 -58.20 41.65
CA ARG A 523 -39.17 -57.71 42.62
C ARG A 523 -39.84 -57.11 43.86
N ASP A 524 -39.29 -57.38 45.04
CA ASP A 524 -39.82 -56.89 46.33
C ASP A 524 -39.60 -55.37 46.56
N SER A 525 -38.67 -54.76 45.82
CA SER A 525 -38.25 -53.34 45.97
C SER A 525 -38.84 -52.38 44.94
N THR A 526 -39.83 -52.81 44.16
CA THR A 526 -40.33 -52.06 43.00
C THR A 526 -41.14 -50.84 43.41
N THR A 527 -40.85 -49.70 42.77
CA THR A 527 -41.65 -48.48 42.95
C THR A 527 -42.81 -48.43 41.96
N VAL A 528 -43.90 -47.76 42.35
CA VAL A 528 -45.05 -47.55 41.46
C VAL A 528 -44.64 -46.75 40.21
N ASN A 529 -43.69 -45.81 40.33
CA ASN A 529 -43.27 -44.97 39.22
C ASN A 529 -42.51 -45.76 38.14
N GLU A 530 -41.61 -46.67 38.53
CA GLU A 530 -40.90 -47.54 37.58
C GLU A 530 -41.89 -48.36 36.72
N ILE A 531 -42.94 -48.90 37.34
CA ILE A 531 -43.99 -49.64 36.60
C ILE A 531 -44.73 -48.71 35.63
N LYS A 532 -45.03 -47.47 36.05
CA LYS A 532 -45.68 -46.50 35.16
C LYS A 532 -44.80 -46.13 33.97
N ASP A 533 -43.49 -46.00 34.16
CA ASP A 533 -42.54 -45.73 33.08
C ASP A 533 -42.53 -46.87 32.05
N PHE A 534 -42.51 -48.12 32.51
CA PHE A 534 -42.65 -49.30 31.63
C PHE A 534 -43.99 -49.36 30.90
N ILE A 535 -45.09 -48.99 31.56
CA ILE A 535 -46.41 -48.87 30.91
C ILE A 535 -46.35 -47.86 29.77
N TRP A 536 -45.70 -46.70 29.97
CA TRP A 536 -45.53 -45.69 28.92
C TRP A 536 -44.64 -46.16 27.77
N ILE A 537 -43.57 -46.88 28.07
CA ILE A 537 -42.67 -47.46 27.05
C ILE A 537 -43.43 -48.45 26.18
N ILE A 538 -44.13 -49.41 26.79
CA ILE A 538 -44.94 -50.39 26.04
C ILE A 538 -46.01 -49.66 25.24
N ASN A 539 -46.69 -48.65 25.81
CA ASN A 539 -47.67 -47.85 25.10
C ASN A 539 -47.10 -47.15 23.85
N SER A 540 -45.85 -46.66 23.92
CA SER A 540 -45.17 -46.03 22.78
C SER A 540 -44.74 -47.01 21.68
N LEU A 541 -44.48 -48.27 22.07
CA LEU A 541 -44.05 -49.34 21.16
C LEU A 541 -45.24 -50.10 20.53
N LEU A 542 -46.44 -49.94 21.07
CA LEU A 542 -47.67 -50.53 20.53
C LEU A 542 -48.15 -49.74 19.30
N PRO A 543 -48.30 -50.38 18.13
CA PRO A 543 -48.89 -49.72 16.97
C PRO A 543 -50.37 -49.43 17.23
N SER A 544 -50.85 -48.26 16.80
CA SER A 544 -52.26 -47.90 16.85
C SER A 544 -53.11 -48.95 16.12
N GLY A 545 -53.94 -49.70 16.85
CA GLY A 545 -54.86 -50.71 16.30
C GLY A 545 -54.32 -52.14 16.16
N ASN A 546 -53.18 -52.49 16.77
CA ASN A 546 -52.64 -53.86 16.68
C ASN A 546 -53.21 -54.82 17.75
N THR A 547 -53.75 -55.97 17.31
CA THR A 547 -54.32 -57.05 18.14
C THR A 547 -53.30 -58.17 18.38
N SER A 548 -52.07 -57.82 18.75
CA SER A 548 -51.07 -58.83 19.13
C SER A 548 -51.53 -59.52 20.44
N PRO A 549 -51.54 -60.86 20.51
CA PRO A 549 -52.13 -61.56 21.65
C PRO A 549 -51.44 -61.16 22.95
N VAL A 550 -52.23 -60.69 23.91
CA VAL A 550 -51.75 -60.39 25.26
C VAL A 550 -51.19 -61.69 25.87
N PRO A 551 -49.91 -61.74 26.28
CA PRO A 551 -49.40 -62.89 27.01
C PRO A 551 -50.25 -63.09 28.28
N GLN A 552 -50.95 -64.21 28.44
CA GLN A 552 -51.82 -64.43 29.61
C GLN A 552 -51.07 -64.28 30.96
N ASP A 553 -49.75 -64.50 30.93
CA ASP A 553 -48.87 -64.32 32.07
C ASP A 553 -48.72 -62.86 32.52
N ILE A 554 -48.93 -61.88 31.63
CA ILE A 554 -48.84 -60.45 31.98
C ILE A 554 -50.06 -59.98 32.78
N LEU A 555 -51.24 -60.53 32.50
CA LEU A 555 -52.47 -60.25 33.26
C LEU A 555 -52.40 -60.81 34.69
N ARG A 556 -51.62 -61.88 34.89
CA ARG A 556 -51.35 -62.50 36.20
C ARG A 556 -50.28 -61.76 36.99
N ALA A 557 -49.45 -60.95 36.33
CA ALA A 557 -48.40 -60.18 36.98
C ALA A 557 -48.99 -58.99 37.74
N ARG A 558 -48.33 -58.58 38.84
CA ARG A 558 -48.71 -57.38 39.60
C ARG A 558 -48.21 -56.14 38.87
N ILE A 559 -48.88 -55.75 37.80
CA ILE A 559 -48.48 -54.64 36.92
C ILE A 559 -49.46 -53.47 36.89
N PHE A 560 -50.63 -53.59 37.51
CA PHE A 560 -51.66 -52.54 37.51
C PHE A 560 -51.50 -51.64 38.73
N PRO A 561 -51.06 -50.38 38.60
CA PRO A 561 -51.06 -49.44 39.72
C PRO A 561 -52.51 -49.05 40.05
N VAL A 562 -52.98 -49.45 41.24
CA VAL A 562 -54.35 -49.21 41.71
C VAL A 562 -54.34 -48.29 42.93
N ARG A 563 -55.01 -47.14 42.81
CA ARG A 563 -55.29 -46.19 43.90
C ARG A 563 -56.52 -46.65 44.68
N TYR A 564 -56.35 -46.85 45.98
CA TYR A 564 -57.44 -47.21 46.90
C TYR A 564 -58.15 -45.95 47.43
N PRO A 565 -59.39 -46.08 47.93
CA PRO A 565 -60.15 -44.98 48.55
C PRO A 565 -59.44 -44.22 49.67
N ASN A 566 -58.44 -44.86 50.31
CA ASN A 566 -57.61 -44.26 51.36
C ASN A 566 -56.40 -43.47 50.81
N GLY A 567 -56.32 -43.28 49.49
CA GLY A 567 -55.23 -42.58 48.80
C GLY A 567 -53.96 -43.41 48.59
N ARG A 568 -53.87 -44.65 49.10
CA ARG A 568 -52.68 -45.50 48.89
C ARG A 568 -52.71 -46.13 47.51
N VAL A 569 -51.58 -46.07 46.82
CA VAL A 569 -51.39 -46.74 45.52
C VAL A 569 -50.62 -48.03 45.72
N GLN A 570 -51.17 -49.13 45.22
CA GLN A 570 -50.51 -50.42 45.28
C GLN A 570 -50.65 -51.13 43.94
N VAL A 571 -49.59 -51.83 43.55
CA VAL A 571 -49.58 -52.57 42.31
C VAL A 571 -50.29 -53.91 42.51
N ARG A 572 -51.23 -54.23 41.61
CA ARG A 572 -52.10 -55.39 41.69
C ARG A 572 -52.10 -56.17 40.38
N ALA A 573 -52.50 -57.43 40.46
CA ALA A 573 -52.79 -58.23 39.28
C ALA A 573 -54.21 -57.89 38.79
N TYR A 574 -54.56 -58.42 37.62
CA TYR A 574 -55.88 -58.21 37.01
C TYR A 574 -57.04 -58.79 37.84
N ASP A 575 -56.76 -59.67 38.81
CA ASP A 575 -57.75 -60.23 39.74
C ASP A 575 -58.44 -59.20 40.64
N THR A 576 -57.86 -58.01 40.76
CA THR A 576 -58.39 -56.94 41.60
C THR A 576 -59.30 -56.05 40.75
N ALA A 577 -60.59 -56.01 41.07
CA ALA A 577 -61.52 -55.08 40.42
C ALA A 577 -61.14 -53.61 40.70
N PHE A 578 -60.88 -52.85 39.63
CA PHE A 578 -60.62 -51.40 39.64
C PHE A 578 -61.33 -50.72 38.47
N PHE A 579 -61.53 -49.41 38.56
CA PHE A 579 -62.16 -48.60 37.52
C PHE A 579 -61.13 -47.70 36.82
N ILE A 580 -61.33 -47.49 35.51
CA ILE A 580 -60.55 -46.54 34.71
C ILE A 580 -61.35 -45.25 34.60
N ILE A 581 -60.72 -44.10 34.88
CA ILE A 581 -61.38 -42.80 34.82
C ILE A 581 -61.56 -42.40 33.35
N ASP A 582 -62.81 -42.25 32.91
CA ASP A 582 -63.19 -41.76 31.58
C ASP A 582 -63.71 -40.31 31.61
N ARG A 583 -64.14 -39.82 32.79
CA ARG A 583 -64.65 -38.47 33.03
C ARG A 583 -64.14 -37.91 34.36
N GLU A 584 -63.66 -36.67 34.35
CA GLU A 584 -63.07 -36.02 35.53
C GLU A 584 -64.08 -35.81 36.68
N SER A 585 -65.32 -35.49 36.34
CA SER A 585 -66.41 -35.33 37.31
C SER A 585 -66.75 -36.63 38.05
N LEU A 586 -66.68 -37.77 37.35
CA LEU A 586 -66.85 -39.10 37.96
C LEU A 586 -65.62 -39.50 38.77
N GLY A 587 -64.42 -39.28 38.24
CA GLY A 587 -63.16 -39.53 38.96
C GLY A 587 -63.15 -38.86 40.34
N SER A 588 -63.46 -37.56 40.37
CA SER A 588 -63.47 -36.77 41.61
C SER A 588 -64.58 -37.21 42.60
N SER A 589 -65.74 -37.63 42.09
CA SER A 589 -66.87 -38.05 42.93
C SER A 589 -66.71 -39.45 43.55
N PHE A 590 -65.89 -40.30 42.92
CA PHE A 590 -65.69 -41.70 43.31
C PHE A 590 -64.29 -42.02 43.84
N GLU A 591 -63.36 -41.06 43.84
CA GLU A 591 -61.97 -41.24 44.33
C GLU A 591 -61.90 -41.78 45.77
N SER A 592 -62.84 -41.38 46.63
CA SER A 592 -62.95 -41.84 48.02
C SER A 592 -63.85 -43.07 48.22
N LYS A 593 -64.36 -43.68 47.14
CA LYS A 593 -65.37 -44.75 47.19
C LYS A 593 -64.98 -46.02 46.43
N VAL A 594 -64.18 -45.91 45.36
CA VAL A 594 -63.81 -47.04 44.51
C VAL A 594 -62.29 -47.14 44.32
N LYS A 595 -61.81 -48.29 43.85
CA LYS A 595 -60.42 -48.49 43.45
C LYS A 595 -60.23 -47.97 42.01
N LEU A 596 -59.26 -47.10 41.79
CA LEU A 596 -59.02 -46.46 40.49
C LEU A 596 -57.67 -46.87 39.90
N PHE A 597 -57.59 -46.99 38.57
CA PHE A 597 -56.32 -47.09 37.87
C PHE A 597 -55.54 -45.78 38.04
N ASP A 598 -54.32 -45.84 38.60
CA ASP A 598 -53.61 -44.67 39.13
C ASP A 598 -52.92 -43.83 38.03
N PHE A 599 -53.71 -43.32 37.09
CA PHE A 599 -53.33 -42.36 36.07
C PHE A 599 -54.38 -41.26 35.99
N LYS A 600 -53.94 -40.02 35.71
CA LYS A 600 -54.86 -38.90 35.49
C LYS A 600 -55.65 -39.11 34.19
N LEU A 601 -56.82 -38.47 34.05
CA LEU A 601 -57.66 -38.58 32.85
C LEU A 601 -56.89 -38.33 31.54
N GLU A 602 -56.07 -37.28 31.50
CA GLU A 602 -55.23 -36.95 30.34
C GLU A 602 -54.21 -38.06 30.01
N GLN A 603 -53.67 -38.71 31.04
CA GLN A 603 -52.73 -39.82 30.90
C GLN A 603 -53.44 -41.08 30.40
N VAL A 604 -54.63 -41.38 30.93
CA VAL A 604 -55.48 -42.50 30.48
C VAL A 604 -55.81 -42.36 28.99
N ALA A 605 -56.17 -41.16 28.53
CA ALA A 605 -56.46 -40.90 27.12
C ALA A 605 -55.25 -41.18 26.20
N ARG A 606 -54.04 -40.85 26.66
CA ARG A 606 -52.78 -41.11 25.95
C ARG A 606 -52.31 -42.57 26.04
N LEU A 607 -52.74 -43.30 27.06
CA LEU A 607 -52.48 -44.73 27.26
C LEU A 607 -53.47 -45.65 26.51
N ARG A 608 -54.27 -45.08 25.61
CA ARG A 608 -55.27 -45.82 24.84
C ARG A 608 -54.71 -47.07 24.12
N PRO A 609 -53.56 -47.01 23.41
CA PRO A 609 -52.97 -48.20 22.80
C PRO A 609 -52.70 -49.34 23.81
N TYR A 610 -52.18 -49.03 24.99
CA TYR A 610 -51.91 -49.99 26.05
C TYR A 610 -53.19 -50.57 26.67
N ILE A 611 -54.21 -49.73 26.90
CA ILE A 611 -55.50 -50.12 27.48
C ILE A 611 -56.29 -50.99 26.49
N GLU A 612 -56.30 -50.64 25.20
CA GLU A 612 -56.89 -51.45 24.12
C GLU A 612 -56.15 -52.78 23.97
N TRP A 613 -54.82 -52.75 23.99
CA TRP A 613 -54.00 -53.96 23.89
C TRP A 613 -54.32 -54.95 25.01
N LEU A 614 -54.39 -54.51 26.26
CA LEU A 614 -54.74 -55.38 27.40
C LEU A 614 -56.22 -55.81 27.44
N ASN A 615 -57.06 -55.24 26.57
CA ASN A 615 -58.51 -55.46 26.54
C ASN A 615 -59.19 -55.25 27.91
N ILE A 616 -58.78 -54.22 28.63
CA ILE A 616 -59.33 -53.84 29.95
C ILE A 616 -60.36 -52.71 29.85
N GLN A 617 -60.77 -52.36 28.62
CA GLN A 617 -61.90 -51.48 28.36
C GLN A 617 -63.18 -52.27 28.63
N GLY A 618 -63.96 -51.85 29.63
CA GLY A 618 -65.30 -52.41 29.84
C GLY A 618 -66.23 -52.05 28.68
N LEU A 619 -67.12 -53.00 28.34
CA LEU A 619 -68.42 -52.76 27.71
C LEU A 619 -69.17 -51.60 28.36
#